data_AF-A0A7Y0N149-F1
#
_entry.id   AF-A0A7Y0N149-F1
#
_cell.length_a   1.000
_cell.length_b   1.000
_cell.length_c   1.000
_cell.angle_alpha   90.00
_cell.angle_beta   90.00
_cell.angle_gamma   90.00
#
_symmetry.space_group_name_H-M   'P 1'
#
loop_
_entity.id
_entity.type
_entity.pdbx_description
1 polymer ?
#
loop_
_entity_poly.entity_id
_entity_poly.type
_entity_poly.pdbx_seq_one_letter_code
_entity_poly.pdbx_strand_id
1 'polypeptide(L)'
;ADIADIAISPVVGPEALTGSTRLKSGTAQKLVLNMLTTASMIRLGKSYQNLMVDVKATNNKLVARAARIVMQATECTKEEATEVLKQTNYEVKLAILMILTDLDIEYARQHLHHQDGFLRKAVESHKAN
;
A
#
# COMPACT_ATOMS: atom_id res chain seq x y z
N ALA A 1 23.73 24.37 -4.38
CA ALA A 1 22.56 23.47 -4.50
C ALA A 1 21.71 23.92 -5.66
N ASP A 2 22.34 24.23 -6.80
CA ASP A 2 21.86 25.34 -7.65
C ASP A 2 21.32 24.85 -8.99
N ILE A 3 21.25 23.51 -9.18
CA ILE A 3 20.76 22.86 -10.41
C ILE A 3 19.37 22.24 -10.20
N ALA A 4 19.04 21.77 -9.00
CA ALA A 4 17.78 21.06 -8.72
C ALA A 4 16.73 22.00 -8.11
N ASP A 5 15.47 21.84 -8.52
CA ASP A 5 14.34 22.61 -7.99
C ASP A 5 14.14 22.42 -6.48
N ILE A 6 14.39 21.20 -5.98
CA ILE A 6 14.28 20.85 -4.56
C ILE A 6 15.54 20.12 -4.12
N ALA A 7 16.31 20.76 -3.23
CA ALA A 7 17.48 20.15 -2.61
C ALA A 7 17.12 19.50 -1.26
N ILE A 8 17.39 18.20 -1.11
CA ILE A 8 17.29 17.48 0.17
C ILE A 8 18.71 17.19 0.66
N SER A 9 19.16 17.95 1.67
CA SER A 9 20.57 17.96 2.12
C SER A 9 20.73 17.55 3.59
N PRO A 10 20.53 16.26 3.95
CA PRO A 10 20.72 15.80 5.32
C PRO A 10 22.20 15.84 5.71
N VAL A 11 22.57 16.71 6.65
CA VAL A 11 23.94 16.83 7.15
C VAL A 11 24.17 15.77 8.23
N VAL A 12 24.92 14.72 7.89
CA VAL A 12 25.21 13.59 8.79
C VAL A 12 26.52 13.70 9.56
N GLY A 13 27.33 14.73 9.28
CA GLY A 13 28.67 14.94 9.85
C GLY A 13 29.73 13.94 9.35
N PRO A 14 30.96 14.00 9.89
CA PRO A 14 32.08 13.14 9.47
C PRO A 14 31.79 11.66 9.70
N GLU A 15 32.17 10.80 8.76
CA GLU A 15 31.97 9.36 8.88
C GLU A 15 32.93 8.72 9.90
N ALA A 16 32.52 7.61 10.52
CA ALA A 16 33.34 6.90 11.50
C ALA A 16 34.67 6.39 10.89
N LEU A 17 34.61 5.94 9.64
CA LEU A 17 35.78 5.74 8.78
C LEU A 17 35.83 6.91 7.80
N THR A 18 36.88 7.72 7.88
CA THR A 18 37.04 8.93 7.06
C THR A 18 36.79 8.62 5.58
N GLY A 19 35.81 9.33 4.98
CA GLY A 19 35.43 9.19 3.57
C GLY A 19 34.51 8.00 3.23
N SER A 20 34.22 7.09 4.17
CA SER A 20 33.36 5.92 3.92
C SER A 20 31.87 6.27 3.93
N THR A 21 31.42 7.03 2.92
CA THR A 21 30.04 7.57 2.82
C THR A 21 28.94 6.51 2.71
N ARG A 22 29.28 5.25 2.43
CA ARG A 22 28.31 4.12 2.49
C ARG A 22 27.67 3.94 3.88
N LEU A 23 28.23 4.56 4.91
CA LEU A 23 27.76 4.48 6.30
C LEU A 23 26.60 5.47 6.54
N LYS A 24 26.84 6.62 7.18
CA LYS A 24 25.74 7.52 7.55
C LYS A 24 25.10 8.17 6.34
N SER A 25 25.90 8.59 5.36
CA SER A 25 25.38 9.25 4.15
C SER A 25 24.51 8.29 3.33
N GLY A 26 24.98 7.05 3.11
CA GLY A 26 24.21 6.00 2.43
C GLY A 26 22.93 5.61 3.20
N THR A 27 22.99 5.56 4.52
CA THR A 27 21.81 5.34 5.37
C THR A 27 20.79 6.48 5.22
N ALA A 28 21.25 7.73 5.25
CA ALA A 28 20.39 8.90 5.06
C ALA A 28 19.71 8.87 3.68
N GLN A 29 20.44 8.55 2.62
CA GLN A 29 19.88 8.40 1.27
C GLN A 29 18.80 7.31 1.22
N LYS A 30 19.05 6.14 1.80
CA LYS A 30 18.04 5.06 1.88
C LYS A 30 16.77 5.52 2.59
N LEU A 31 16.90 6.22 3.72
CA LEU A 31 15.75 6.70 4.48
C LEU A 31 14.95 7.74 3.67
N VAL A 32 15.63 8.69 3.02
CA VAL A 32 14.98 9.69 2.15
C VAL A 32 14.25 9.01 0.99
N LEU A 33 14.90 8.09 0.28
CA LEU A 33 14.27 7.36 -0.84
C LEU A 33 13.08 6.52 -0.38
N ASN A 34 13.19 5.87 0.77
CA ASN A 34 12.08 5.13 1.37
C ASN A 34 10.92 6.07 1.72
N MET A 35 11.18 7.25 2.28
CA MET A 35 10.15 8.24 2.60
C MET A 35 9.46 8.74 1.33
N LEU A 36 10.22 9.16 0.31
CA LEU A 36 9.67 9.67 -0.94
C LEU A 36 8.77 8.65 -1.62
N THR A 37 9.25 7.41 -1.78
CA THR A 37 8.48 6.35 -2.44
C THR A 37 7.27 5.92 -1.62
N THR A 38 7.43 5.70 -0.31
CA THR A 38 6.34 5.27 0.55
C THR A 38 5.26 6.34 0.66
N ALA A 39 5.62 7.60 0.93
CA ALA A 39 4.67 8.71 1.04
C ALA A 39 3.93 8.93 -0.29
N SER A 40 4.63 8.84 -1.42
CA SER A 40 3.99 8.96 -2.75
C SER A 40 2.99 7.83 -2.99
N MET A 41 3.35 6.58 -2.69
CA MET A 41 2.45 5.44 -2.88
C MET A 41 1.22 5.48 -1.96
N ILE A 42 1.36 5.98 -0.72
CA ILE A 42 0.23 6.25 0.16
C ILE A 42 -0.70 7.29 -0.47
N ARG A 43 -0.16 8.40 -0.99
CA ARG A 43 -0.94 9.45 -1.66
C ARG A 43 -1.61 8.99 -2.95
N LEU A 44 -1.08 7.96 -3.61
CA LEU A 44 -1.67 7.29 -4.78
C LEU A 44 -2.68 6.18 -4.40
N GLY A 45 -3.08 6.09 -3.13
CA GLY A 45 -4.10 5.14 -2.67
C GLY A 45 -3.64 3.68 -2.65
N LYS A 46 -2.32 3.42 -2.61
CA LYS A 46 -1.76 2.05 -2.56
C LYS A 46 -1.82 1.41 -1.16
N SER A 47 -2.25 2.17 -0.16
CA SER A 47 -2.52 1.72 1.20
C SER A 47 -3.96 1.98 1.61
N TYR A 48 -4.44 1.20 2.57
CA TYR A 48 -5.69 1.43 3.29
C TYR A 48 -5.38 1.37 4.77
N GLN A 49 -5.73 2.43 5.52
CA GLN A 49 -5.16 2.67 6.85
C GLN A 49 -3.62 2.59 6.77
N ASN A 50 -2.98 1.73 7.57
CA ASN A 50 -1.54 1.44 7.52
C ASN A 50 -1.20 0.14 6.77
N LEU A 51 -2.18 -0.49 6.11
CA LEU A 51 -2.01 -1.75 5.38
C LEU A 51 -1.67 -1.47 3.91
N MET A 52 -0.65 -2.16 3.40
CA MET A 52 -0.32 -2.15 1.97
C MET A 52 -1.27 -3.08 1.24
N VAL A 53 -2.26 -2.52 0.53
CA VAL A 53 -3.35 -3.27 -0.10
C VAL A 53 -3.18 -3.49 -1.60
N ASP A 54 -2.14 -2.90 -2.22
CA ASP A 54 -1.78 -3.17 -3.62
C ASP A 54 -0.62 -4.18 -3.71
N VAL A 55 -0.86 -5.41 -3.23
CA VAL A 55 0.12 -6.50 -3.18
C VAL A 55 -0.18 -7.50 -4.28
N LYS A 56 0.82 -7.81 -5.13
CA LYS A 56 0.72 -8.89 -6.11
C LYS A 56 1.08 -10.24 -5.48
N ALA A 57 0.14 -11.17 -5.46
CA ALA A 57 0.32 -12.50 -4.88
C ALA A 57 1.03 -13.47 -5.85
N THR A 58 2.35 -13.32 -6.04
CA THR A 58 3.13 -14.13 -7.01
C THR A 58 3.72 -15.43 -6.45
N ASN A 59 3.56 -15.68 -5.15
CA ASN A 59 4.03 -16.90 -4.49
C ASN A 59 3.20 -17.18 -3.23
N ASN A 60 3.34 -18.38 -2.66
CA ASN A 60 2.57 -18.82 -1.49
C ASN A 60 2.72 -17.89 -0.27
N LYS A 61 3.90 -17.29 -0.07
CA LYS A 61 4.11 -16.30 1.01
C LYS A 61 3.27 -15.03 0.79
N LEU A 62 3.22 -14.54 -0.45
CA LEU A 62 2.44 -13.36 -0.79
C LEU A 62 0.93 -13.63 -0.81
N VAL A 63 0.51 -14.85 -1.18
CA VAL A 63 -0.88 -15.32 -1.01
C VAL A 63 -1.27 -15.30 0.47
N ALA A 64 -0.45 -15.90 1.34
CA ALA A 64 -0.70 -15.88 2.78
C ALA A 64 -0.66 -14.47 3.40
N ARG A 65 0.13 -13.56 2.81
CA ARG A 65 0.14 -12.14 3.20
C ARG A 65 -1.13 -11.42 2.76
N ALA A 66 -1.61 -11.65 1.54
CA ALA A 66 -2.86 -11.08 1.03
C ALA A 66 -4.05 -11.45 1.93
N ALA A 67 -4.19 -12.73 2.28
CA ALA A 67 -5.25 -13.19 3.20
C ALA A 67 -5.20 -12.48 4.56
N ARG A 68 -4.00 -12.35 5.16
CA ARG A 68 -3.84 -11.61 6.42
C ARG A 68 -4.21 -10.14 6.31
N ILE A 69 -3.87 -9.48 5.20
CA ILE A 69 -4.22 -8.07 4.99
C ILE A 69 -5.73 -7.90 4.90
N VAL A 70 -6.42 -8.79 4.18
CA VAL A 70 -7.89 -8.77 4.09
C VAL A 70 -8.49 -8.94 5.48
N MET A 71 -8.11 -9.99 6.21
CA MET A 71 -8.60 -10.23 7.58
C MET A 71 -8.35 -9.04 8.52
N GLN A 72 -7.18 -8.39 8.44
CA GLN A 72 -6.87 -7.22 9.27
C GLN A 72 -7.68 -5.98 8.90
N ALA A 73 -8.06 -5.84 7.62
CA ALA A 73 -8.82 -4.68 7.15
C ALA A 73 -10.33 -4.82 7.38
N THR A 74 -10.84 -6.05 7.45
CA THR A 74 -12.28 -6.35 7.46
C THR A 74 -12.75 -7.11 8.70
N GLU A 75 -11.83 -7.61 9.53
CA GLU A 75 -12.12 -8.46 10.69
C GLU A 75 -12.83 -9.78 10.33
N CYS A 76 -12.78 -10.19 9.06
CA CYS A 76 -13.41 -11.41 8.57
C CYS A 76 -12.62 -12.68 8.93
N THR A 77 -13.23 -13.84 8.70
CA THR A 77 -12.54 -15.12 8.88
C THR A 77 -11.49 -15.38 7.80
N LYS A 78 -10.56 -16.31 8.07
CA LYS A 78 -9.54 -16.70 7.08
C LYS A 78 -10.15 -17.39 5.87
N GLU A 79 -11.19 -18.18 6.11
CA GLU A 79 -11.93 -18.95 5.13
C GLU A 79 -12.57 -17.99 4.12
N GLU A 80 -13.32 -17.01 4.64
CA GLU A 80 -13.96 -15.94 3.86
C GLU A 80 -12.93 -15.10 3.09
N ALA A 81 -11.86 -14.64 3.75
CA ALA A 81 -10.80 -13.89 3.09
C ALA A 81 -10.18 -14.67 1.92
N THR A 82 -9.96 -15.97 2.10
CA THR A 82 -9.35 -16.82 1.07
C THR A 82 -10.30 -17.06 -0.09
N GLU A 83 -11.59 -17.20 0.17
CA GLU A 83 -12.61 -17.37 -0.85
C GLU A 83 -12.76 -16.11 -1.72
N VAL A 84 -12.95 -14.95 -1.10
CA VAL A 84 -13.09 -13.67 -1.83
C VAL A 84 -11.79 -13.32 -2.57
N LEU A 85 -10.62 -13.62 -2.01
CA LEU A 85 -9.36 -13.44 -2.74
C LEU A 85 -9.27 -14.31 -3.99
N LYS A 86 -9.78 -15.54 -3.98
CA LYS A 86 -9.81 -16.37 -5.19
C LYS A 86 -10.77 -15.80 -6.24
N GLN A 87 -11.94 -15.32 -5.82
CA GLN A 87 -12.93 -14.70 -6.72
C GLN A 87 -12.36 -13.44 -7.40
N THR A 88 -11.59 -12.65 -6.66
CA THR A 88 -10.97 -11.39 -7.12
C THR A 88 -9.63 -11.57 -7.81
N ASN A 89 -9.22 -12.79 -8.15
CA ASN A 89 -7.89 -13.10 -8.71
C ASN A 89 -6.73 -12.51 -7.87
N TYR A 90 -6.88 -12.57 -6.55
CA TYR A 90 -5.99 -12.05 -5.53
C TYR A 90 -5.79 -10.52 -5.53
N GLU A 91 -6.74 -9.77 -6.08
CA GLU A 91 -6.79 -8.31 -5.94
C GLU A 91 -7.28 -7.90 -4.54
N VAL A 92 -6.33 -7.65 -3.63
CA VAL A 92 -6.61 -7.37 -2.21
C VAL A 92 -7.54 -6.17 -2.00
N LYS A 93 -7.38 -5.07 -2.75
CA LYS A 93 -8.28 -3.90 -2.64
C LYS A 93 -9.73 -4.25 -2.96
N LEU A 94 -9.92 -5.02 -4.04
CA LEU A 94 -11.23 -5.43 -4.49
C LEU A 94 -11.87 -6.37 -3.47
N ALA A 95 -11.09 -7.33 -2.95
CA ALA A 95 -11.56 -8.25 -1.91
C ALA A 95 -11.99 -7.52 -0.63
N ILE A 96 -11.21 -6.54 -0.16
CA ILE A 96 -11.57 -5.73 1.01
C ILE A 96 -12.85 -4.93 0.73
N LEU A 97 -12.98 -4.33 -0.46
CA LEU A 97 -14.18 -3.57 -0.80
C LEU A 97 -15.43 -4.46 -0.79
N MET A 98 -15.37 -5.63 -1.44
CA MET A 98 -16.48 -6.58 -1.49
C MET A 98 -16.94 -6.97 -0.08
N ILE A 99 -16.02 -7.34 0.82
CA ILE A 99 -16.38 -7.75 2.19
C ILE A 99 -16.95 -6.59 3.01
N LEU A 100 -16.46 -5.36 2.82
CA LEU A 100 -16.94 -4.21 3.60
C LEU A 100 -18.26 -3.59 3.09
N THR A 101 -18.69 -3.95 1.88
CA THR A 101 -19.85 -3.33 1.21
C THR A 101 -20.88 -4.32 0.70
N ASP A 102 -20.61 -5.63 0.82
CA ASP A 102 -21.43 -6.72 0.28
C ASP A 102 -21.75 -6.58 -1.23
N LEU A 103 -20.96 -5.78 -1.96
CA LEU A 103 -21.09 -5.61 -3.40
C LEU A 103 -20.58 -6.83 -4.15
N ASP A 104 -21.22 -7.14 -5.28
CA ASP A 104 -20.68 -8.12 -6.21
C ASP A 104 -19.36 -7.63 -6.84
N ILE A 105 -18.60 -8.55 -7.42
CA ILE A 105 -17.27 -8.29 -7.96
C ILE A 105 -17.26 -7.22 -9.06
N GLU A 106 -18.29 -7.15 -9.91
CA GLU A 106 -18.34 -6.21 -11.03
C GLU A 106 -18.69 -4.81 -10.54
N TYR A 107 -19.71 -4.67 -9.69
CA TYR A 107 -20.04 -3.38 -9.07
C TYR A 107 -18.91 -2.90 -8.17
N ALA A 108 -18.28 -3.78 -7.38
CA ALA A 108 -17.14 -3.40 -6.54
C ALA A 108 -15.96 -2.91 -7.40
N ARG A 109 -15.66 -3.58 -8.52
CA ARG A 109 -14.59 -3.15 -9.44
C ARG A 109 -14.90 -1.81 -10.08
N GLN A 110 -16.12 -1.63 -10.56
CA GLN A 110 -16.57 -0.35 -11.10
C GLN A 110 -16.50 0.75 -10.04
N HIS A 111 -16.99 0.49 -8.83
CA HIS A 111 -17.01 1.46 -7.75
C HIS A 111 -15.58 1.88 -7.33
N LEU A 112 -14.66 0.92 -7.24
CA LEU A 112 -13.25 1.21 -6.97
C LEU A 112 -12.61 2.03 -8.10
N HIS A 113 -12.96 1.76 -9.36
CA HIS A 113 -12.47 2.51 -10.52
C HIS A 113 -12.99 3.95 -10.54
N HIS A 114 -14.28 4.18 -10.24
CA HIS A 114 -14.86 5.53 -10.14
C HIS A 114 -14.20 6.39 -9.05
N GLN A 115 -13.54 5.75 -8.08
CA GLN A 115 -12.82 6.42 -7.00
C GLN A 115 -11.30 6.43 -7.23
N ASP A 116 -10.84 6.32 -8.48
CA ASP A 116 -9.42 6.31 -8.89
C ASP A 116 -8.58 5.23 -8.16
N GLY A 117 -9.20 4.14 -7.73
CA GLY A 117 -8.55 3.07 -6.97
C GLY A 117 -8.28 3.40 -5.50
N PHE A 118 -8.84 4.48 -4.95
CA PHE A 118 -8.78 4.81 -3.53
C PHE A 118 -9.84 4.05 -2.73
N LEU A 119 -9.41 2.94 -2.12
CA LEU A 119 -10.29 2.06 -1.35
C LEU A 119 -11.07 2.79 -0.24
N ARG A 120 -10.43 3.73 0.48
CA ARG A 120 -11.11 4.51 1.53
C ARG A 120 -12.30 5.31 0.98
N LYS A 121 -12.12 5.98 -0.14
CA LYS A 121 -13.19 6.77 -0.79
C LYS A 121 -14.33 5.86 -1.26
N ALA A 122 -14.00 4.69 -1.82
CA ALA A 122 -14.99 3.70 -2.25
C ALA A 122 -15.83 3.18 -1.07
N VAL A 123 -15.20 2.82 0.05
CA VAL A 123 -15.94 2.35 1.24
C VAL A 123 -16.81 3.47 1.83
N GLU A 124 -16.29 4.69 1.96
CA GLU A 124 -17.03 5.84 2.51
C GLU A 124 -18.20 6.26 1.59
N SER A 125 -17.99 6.26 0.26
CA SER A 125 -19.03 6.59 -0.72
C SER A 125 -20.18 5.58 -0.72
N HIS A 126 -19.92 4.30 -0.49
CA HIS A 126 -20.97 3.29 -0.40
C HIS A 126 -21.77 3.42 0.89
N LYS A 127 -21.11 3.66 2.04
CA LYS A 127 -21.78 3.83 3.35
C LYS A 127 -22.61 5.11 3.48
N ALA A 128 -22.33 6.11 2.64
CA ALA A 128 -23.07 7.37 2.63
C ALA A 128 -24.37 7.30 1.80
N ASN A 129 -24.54 6.23 1.01
CA ASN A 129 -25.77 5.93 0.26
C ASN A 129 -26.64 4.95 1.06
#